data_AF-A0A7J5EV14-F1
#
_entry.id   AF-A0A7J5EV14-F1
#
_cell.length_a   1.000
_cell.length_b   1.000
_cell.length_c   1.000
_cell.angle_alpha   90.00
_cell.angle_beta   90.00
_cell.angle_gamma   90.00
#
_symmetry.space_group_name_H-M   'P 1'
#
loop_
_entity.id
_entity.type
_entity.pdbx_description
1 polymer ?
#
loop_
_entity_poly.entity_id
_entity_poly.type
_entity_poly.pdbx_seq_one_letter_code
_entity_poly.pdbx_strand_id
1 'polypeptide(L)' 'MAEISDTQPGTSGGTMITIAAGTGDGLENGLSGSIRGVRNSGFKLQGCNPSTCRAKVRAPIDDVRGAGAVIIKLKP' A
#
# COMPACT_ATOMS: atom_id res chain seq x y z
N MET A 1 -5.51 2.79 -10.32
CA MET A 1 -5.07 1.62 -9.51
C MET A 1 -3.56 1.73 -9.42
N ALA A 2 -2.96 1.46 -8.26
CA ALA A 2 -1.52 1.57 -8.09
C ALA A 2 -0.89 0.18 -7.96
N GLU A 3 0.20 -0.04 -8.67
CA GLU A 3 0.92 -1.31 -8.65
C GLU A 3 1.84 -1.42 -7.43
N ILE A 4 2.00 -2.63 -6.90
CA ILE A 4 2.93 -2.91 -5.81
C ILE A 4 4.28 -3.21 -6.45
N SER A 5 5.26 -2.32 -6.29
CA SER A 5 6.64 -2.57 -6.74
C SER A 5 7.40 -3.54 -5.85
N ASP A 6 7.10 -3.55 -4.54
CA ASP A 6 7.85 -4.37 -3.59
C ASP A 6 6.98 -4.76 -2.39
N THR A 7 7.20 -5.95 -1.84
CA THR A 7 6.45 -6.50 -0.69
C THR A 7 7.43 -7.09 0.32
N GLN A 8 7.44 -6.54 1.54
CA GLN A 8 8.34 -6.96 2.61
C GLN A 8 7.56 -7.36 3.87
N PRO A 9 8.01 -8.40 4.62
CA PRO A 9 7.41 -8.74 5.89
C PRO A 9 7.73 -7.64 6.92
N GLY A 10 6.70 -7.09 7.57
CA GLY A 10 6.87 -6.08 8.62
C GLY A 10 7.07 -6.72 9.99
N THR A 11 8.00 -6.19 10.78
CA THR A 11 8.44 -6.74 12.08
C THR A 11 7.39 -6.70 13.21
N SER A 12 6.21 -6.11 12.99
CA SER A 12 5.14 -6.03 14.01
C SER A 12 3.75 -6.18 13.40
N GLY A 13 3.44 -7.38 12.90
CA GLY A 13 2.06 -7.80 12.58
C GLY A 13 1.45 -7.18 11.33
N GLY A 14 2.24 -6.92 10.28
CA GLY A 14 1.72 -6.44 9.01
C GLY A 14 2.77 -6.49 7.90
N THR A 15 2.36 -6.22 6.67
CA THR A 15 3.22 -6.29 5.48
C THR A 15 3.55 -4.87 5.02
N MET A 16 4.83 -4.59 4.83
CA MET A 16 5.30 -3.36 4.19
C MET A 16 5.18 -3.53 2.69
N ILE A 17 4.51 -2.60 2.02
CA ILE A 17 4.45 -2.55 0.56
C ILE A 17 5.07 -1.25 0.07
N THR A 18 5.73 -1.33 -1.08
CA THR A 18 6.11 -0.17 -1.87
C THR A 18 5.19 -0.10 -3.07
N ILE A 19 4.59 1.05 -3.26
CA ILE A 19 3.65 1.36 -4.33
C ILE A 19 4.40 2.15 -5.39
N ALA A 20 4.28 1.71 -6.64
CA ALA A 20 4.91 2.30 -7.84
C ALA A 20 4.26 3.62 -8.28
N ALA A 21 3.76 4.40 -7.33
CA ALA A 21 3.10 5.67 -7.55
C ALA A 21 3.41 6.57 -6.36
N GLY A 22 3.54 7.86 -6.61
CA GLY A 22 4.01 8.83 -5.63
C GLY A 22 3.20 10.11 -5.59
N THR A 23 3.77 11.16 -5.00
CA THR A 23 3.16 12.50 -4.98
C THR A 23 2.98 13.09 -6.37
N GLY A 24 3.78 12.69 -7.36
CA GLY A 24 3.58 13.06 -8.77
C GLY A 24 2.29 12.51 -9.36
N ASP A 25 1.77 11.40 -8.82
CA ASP A 25 0.51 10.77 -9.22
C ASP A 25 -0.68 11.22 -8.35
N GLY A 26 -0.46 12.18 -7.44
CA GLY A 26 -1.46 12.66 -6.48
C GLY A 26 -1.58 11.78 -5.22
N LEU A 27 -0.59 10.93 -4.93
CA LEU A 27 -0.55 10.16 -3.68
C LEU A 27 0.15 10.91 -2.56
N GLU A 28 -0.43 10.90 -1.38
CA GLU A 28 0.06 11.67 -0.24
C GLU A 28 0.19 10.81 1.01
N ASN A 29 1.12 11.20 1.89
CA ASN A 29 1.23 10.59 3.21
C ASN A 29 -0.07 10.76 3.99
N GLY A 30 -0.54 9.67 4.60
CA GLY A 30 -1.78 9.65 5.37
C GLY A 30 -3.02 9.21 4.57
N LEU A 31 -2.94 9.13 3.24
CA LEU A 31 -4.01 8.51 2.44
C LEU A 31 -4.22 7.07 2.87
N SER A 32 -5.48 6.65 2.90
CA SER A 32 -5.85 5.30 3.30
C SER A 32 -6.13 4.46 2.07
N GLY A 33 -5.69 3.20 2.10
CA GLY A 33 -5.92 2.23 1.05
C GLY A 33 -6.29 0.88 1.62
N SER A 34 -6.65 -0.03 0.73
CA SER A 34 -6.95 -1.42 1.03
C SER A 34 -6.50 -2.30 -0.13
N ILE A 35 -6.13 -3.54 0.17
CA ILE A 35 -5.80 -4.52 -0.86
C ILE A 35 -7.08 -5.14 -1.39
N ARG A 36 -7.18 -5.22 -2.72
CA ARG A 36 -8.34 -5.85 -3.37
C ARG A 36 -8.37 -7.34 -3.03
N GLY A 37 -9.52 -7.82 -2.55
CA GLY A 37 -9.73 -9.23 -2.24
C GLY A 37 -9.24 -9.69 -0.86
N VAL A 38 -8.52 -8.85 -0.12
CA VAL A 38 -8.01 -9.20 1.22
C VAL A 38 -8.85 -8.50 2.29
N ARG A 39 -9.48 -9.29 3.17
CA ARG A 39 -10.23 -8.75 4.33
C ARG A 39 -9.28 -8.09 5.32
N ASN A 40 -9.70 -6.98 5.92
CA ASN A 40 -8.91 -6.20 6.90
C ASN A 40 -7.54 -5.69 6.40
N SER A 41 -7.34 -5.59 5.09
CA SER A 41 -6.10 -5.10 4.48
C SER A 41 -5.94 -3.57 4.48
N GLY A 42 -6.56 -2.88 5.45
CA GLY A 42 -6.46 -1.44 5.56
C GLY A 42 -5.00 -1.00 5.81
N PHE A 43 -4.55 0.01 5.06
CA PHE A 43 -3.24 0.60 5.21
C PHE A 43 -3.30 2.12 5.07
N LYS A 44 -2.23 2.78 5.52
CA LYS A 44 -2.00 4.21 5.26
C LYS A 44 -0.69 4.39 4.52
N LEU A 45 -0.68 5.28 3.54
CA LEU A 45 0.53 5.69 2.84
C LEU A 45 1.45 6.47 3.79
N GLN A 46 2.74 6.18 3.70
CA GLN A 46 3.83 6.77 4.49
C GLN A 46 5.09 6.81 3.62
N GLY A 47 6.00 7.76 3.88
CA GLY A 47 7.23 7.89 3.09
C GLY A 47 6.98 8.02 1.59
N CYS A 48 5.93 8.74 1.20
CA CYS A 48 5.63 9.11 -0.17
C CYS A 48 6.67 10.10 -0.73
N ASN A 49 7.24 9.70 -1.85
CA ASN A 49 8.17 10.44 -2.68
C ASN A 49 7.49 10.74 -4.03
N PRO A 50 8.11 11.52 -4.94
CA PRO A 50 7.52 11.86 -6.24
C PRO A 50 7.10 10.66 -7.08
N SER A 51 7.79 9.52 -6.94
CA SER A 51 7.60 8.33 -7.79
C SER A 51 7.11 7.10 -7.04
N THR A 52 7.16 7.08 -5.71
CA THR A 52 6.82 5.89 -4.91
C THR A 52 6.26 6.25 -3.55
N CYS A 53 5.38 5.42 -3.01
CA CYS A 53 4.88 5.50 -1.63
C CYS A 53 5.10 4.18 -0.90
N ARG A 54 5.32 4.24 0.41
CA ARG A 54 5.31 3.04 1.26
C ARG A 54 4.00 2.93 2.02
N ALA A 55 3.64 1.72 2.41
CA ALA A 55 2.48 1.51 3.26
C ALA A 55 2.65 0.26 4.12
N LYS A 56 2.19 0.34 5.37
CA LYS A 56 2.08 -0.82 6.25
C LYS A 56 0.65 -1.36 6.22
N VAL A 57 0.49 -2.51 5.61
CA VAL A 57 -0.76 -3.26 5.49
C VAL A 57 -0.97 -4.12 6.72
N ARG A 58 -2.15 -4.05 7.31
CA ARG A 58 -2.57 -4.93 8.42
C ARG A 58 -3.05 -6.30 7.92
N ALA A 59 -2.30 -6.89 6.99
CA ALA A 59 -2.55 -8.21 6.44
C ALA A 59 -1.22 -8.98 6.38
N PRO A 60 -1.27 -10.33 6.47
CA PRO A 60 -0.07 -11.16 6.30
C PRO A 60 0.44 -11.08 4.87
N ILE A 61 1.74 -11.35 4.69
CA ILE A 61 2.43 -11.16 3.41
C ILE A 61 1.87 -12.08 2.31
N ASP A 62 1.42 -13.28 2.66
CA ASP A 62 0.83 -14.24 1.72
C ASP A 62 -0.43 -13.68 1.04
N ASP A 63 -1.30 -13.02 1.80
CA ASP A 63 -2.48 -12.34 1.26
C ASP A 63 -2.11 -11.15 0.37
N VAL A 64 -1.08 -10.39 0.74
CA VAL A 64 -0.64 -9.20 -0.01
C VAL A 64 0.01 -9.60 -1.34
N ARG A 65 0.90 -10.60 -1.32
CA ARG A 65 1.61 -11.07 -2.51
C ARG A 65 0.65 -11.68 -3.54
N GLY A 66 -0.43 -12.32 -3.08
CA GLY A 66 -1.46 -12.88 -3.96
C GLY A 66 -2.34 -11.84 -4.66
N ALA A 67 -2.39 -10.60 -4.18
CA ALA A 67 -3.34 -9.60 -4.66
C ALA A 67 -2.85 -8.76 -5.85
N GLY A 68 -1.53 -8.63 -6.06
CA GLY A 68 -0.89 -7.93 -7.18
C GLY A 68 -1.15 -6.42 -7.31
N ALA A 69 -2.23 -5.89 -6.75
CA ALA A 69 -2.65 -4.51 -6.88
C ALA A 69 -3.33 -3.99 -5.60
N VAL A 70 -3.18 -2.68 -5.34
CA VAL A 70 -3.85 -2.00 -4.23
C VAL A 70 -4.88 -0.98 -4.70
N ILE A 71 -5.93 -0.83 -3.89
CA ILE A 71 -6.96 0.19 -4.05
C ILE A 71 -6.63 1.31 -3.07
N ILE A 72 -6.21 2.46 -3.58
CA ILE A 72 -5.98 3.65 -2.77
C ILE A 72 -7.22 4.52 -2.86
N LYS A 73 -7.80 4.89 -1.71
CA LYS A 73 -8.86 5.89 -1.68
C LYS A 73 -8.22 7.26 -1.71
N LEU A 74 -8.18 7.87 -2.90
CA LEU A 74 -7.92 9.29 -3.05
C LEU A 74 -9.05 10.04 -2.35
N LYS A 75 -8.71 11.06 -1.56
CA LYS A 75 -9.71 11.92 -0.94
C LYS A 75 -10.39 12.72 -2.08
N PRO A 76 -11.72 12.79 -2.14
CA PRO A 76 -12.43 13.60 -3.13
C PRO A 76 -12.17 15.09 -2.95
#